data_AF-A0A7R7EAG8-F1
#
_entry.id   AF-A0A7R7EAG8-F1
#
_cell.length_a   1.000
_cell.length_b   1.000
_cell.length_c   1.000
_cell.angle_alpha   90.00
_cell.angle_beta   90.00
_cell.angle_gamma   90.00
#
_symmetry.space_group_name_H-M   'P 1'
#
loop_
_entity.id
_entity.type
_entity.pdbx_description
1 polymer ?
#
loop_
_entity_poly.entity_id
_entity_poly.type
_entity_poly.pdbx_seq_one_letter_code
_entity_poly.pdbx_strand_id
1 'polypeptide(L)'
;MTGKSAFEARYGFARKDVRLETWRLSPFNRWSFQNVGELVPSAHVAAAPGGESQAKSLGTLLDEKVALGGGAETVEAFLNRSNTDGLTILKAGKLVGDWSAPHMPFGSRHIIFSISKSVTAILAGILEGEGVFDPDAPVTKYIPEAKGSAYGDASVRNVLDMTVSLDFEEAYLDPESAFARYRRSTLWNPGGGSESLTAFLMTIQRLSEPHGQTYRYRSPNSDVLGILVERASGMRVTELLREKLWLPLGAASDMSVTVDMEGTARTAGGMSMTPRDLARIGEMMRQGGTANGRRIVPEAWVRDTVATGGSREAWQRGTMVFLFPKGRYRNKWYQTGRDSGAFCGIGIHGQWLYVNPKAEVVIAKMSSQPEPVDDKLDEDIVAFLEALSGMV
;
A
#
# COMPACT_ATOMS: atom_id res chain seq x y z
N MET A 1 21.48 37.85 12.48
CA MET A 1 20.73 37.35 11.31
C MET A 1 20.82 35.83 11.31
N THR A 2 19.82 35.14 11.84
CA THR A 2 19.77 33.67 11.74
C THR A 2 19.23 33.34 10.35
N GLY A 3 20.11 32.91 9.44
CA GLY A 3 19.72 32.46 8.11
C GLY A 3 18.79 31.25 8.18
N LYS A 4 18.19 30.88 7.02
CA LYS A 4 17.39 29.66 6.90
C LYS A 4 18.18 28.45 7.39
N SER A 5 17.55 27.59 8.18
CA SER A 5 18.13 26.30 8.57
C SER A 5 18.35 25.40 7.33
N ALA A 6 19.22 24.39 7.45
CA ALA A 6 19.43 23.40 6.38
C ALA A 6 18.11 22.67 6.01
N PHE A 7 17.23 22.49 6.99
CA PHE A 7 15.89 21.93 6.77
C PHE A 7 15.04 22.86 5.90
N GLU A 8 14.93 24.14 6.26
CA GLU A 8 14.15 25.12 5.50
C GLU A 8 14.70 25.34 4.09
N ALA A 9 16.04 25.30 3.93
CA ALA A 9 16.68 25.37 2.63
C ALA A 9 16.32 24.17 1.75
N ARG A 10 16.19 22.96 2.32
CA ARG A 10 15.87 21.73 1.59
C ARG A 10 14.39 21.59 1.27
N TYR A 11 13.51 21.89 2.21
CA TYR A 11 12.08 21.57 2.10
C TYR A 11 11.20 22.80 1.82
N GLY A 12 11.70 24.02 2.03
CA GLY A 12 10.94 25.25 1.79
C GLY A 12 9.94 25.63 2.89
N PHE A 13 9.92 24.90 4.01
CA PHE A 13 9.09 25.18 5.19
C PHE A 13 9.85 24.88 6.49
N ALA A 14 9.37 25.38 7.63
CA ALA A 14 10.04 25.17 8.91
C ALA A 14 9.68 23.80 9.51
N ARG A 15 10.66 23.11 10.11
CA ARG A 15 10.45 21.78 10.73
C ARG A 15 9.35 21.79 11.79
N LYS A 16 9.22 22.88 12.55
CA LYS A 16 8.20 23.05 13.61
C LYS A 16 6.76 23.04 13.08
N ASP A 17 6.56 23.28 11.79
CA ASP A 17 5.24 23.32 11.16
C ASP A 17 4.77 21.91 10.74
N VAL A 18 5.67 20.92 10.74
CA VAL A 18 5.31 19.51 10.57
C VAL A 18 4.87 18.95 11.92
N ARG A 19 3.56 18.80 12.08
CA ARG A 19 2.89 18.33 13.30
C ARG A 19 1.90 17.23 12.96
N LEU A 20 1.34 16.57 13.97
CA LEU A 20 0.36 15.49 13.77
C LEU A 20 -0.90 15.97 13.02
N GLU A 21 -1.24 17.25 13.09
CA GLU A 21 -2.37 17.83 12.36
C GLU A 21 -2.06 18.06 10.87
N THR A 22 -0.80 18.38 10.56
CA THR A 22 -0.38 18.92 9.27
C THR A 22 0.44 17.95 8.43
N TRP A 23 0.92 16.84 8.99
CA TRP A 23 1.92 16.00 8.34
C TRP A 23 1.50 15.44 6.98
N ARG A 24 0.20 15.22 6.73
CA ARG A 24 -0.28 14.75 5.41
C ARG A 24 -0.57 15.87 4.41
N LEU A 25 -0.49 17.13 4.82
CA LEU A 25 -0.76 18.27 3.95
C LEU A 25 0.51 18.67 3.19
N SER A 26 0.35 19.11 1.95
CA SER A 26 1.44 19.76 1.22
C SER A 26 1.74 21.15 1.81
N PRO A 27 3.01 21.57 1.89
CA PRO A 27 4.21 20.85 1.43
C PRO A 27 4.82 19.90 2.47
N PHE A 28 4.27 19.80 3.68
CA PHE A 28 4.83 19.06 4.82
C PHE A 28 5.00 17.55 4.55
N ASN A 29 4.10 16.99 3.76
CA ASN A 29 4.09 15.59 3.33
C ASN A 29 5.39 15.14 2.65
N ARG A 30 6.10 16.05 1.95
CA ARG A 30 7.41 15.77 1.32
C ARG A 30 8.46 15.28 2.31
N TRP A 31 8.43 15.78 3.54
CA TRP A 31 9.33 15.34 4.60
C TRP A 31 8.70 14.24 5.46
N SER A 32 7.44 14.42 5.85
CA SER A 32 6.80 13.54 6.84
C SER A 32 6.59 12.11 6.33
N PHE A 33 6.35 11.93 5.02
CA PHE A 33 6.14 10.59 4.44
C PHE A 33 7.41 9.74 4.50
N GLN A 34 8.58 10.37 4.61
CA GLN A 34 9.85 9.70 4.84
C GLN A 34 10.16 9.47 6.33
N ASN A 35 9.45 10.16 7.23
CA ASN A 35 9.80 10.28 8.66
C ASN A 35 8.57 10.08 9.57
N VAL A 36 7.63 9.21 9.18
CA VAL A 36 6.37 9.00 9.91
C VAL A 36 6.57 8.65 11.38
N GLY A 37 7.64 7.90 11.70
CA GLY A 37 7.98 7.51 13.06
C GLY A 37 8.30 8.67 14.01
N GLU A 38 8.57 9.88 13.51
CA GLU A 38 8.71 11.10 14.34
C GLU A 38 7.36 11.71 14.75
N LEU A 39 6.25 11.24 14.16
CA LEU A 39 4.92 11.83 14.31
C LEU A 39 3.90 10.85 14.86
N VAL A 40 4.02 9.58 14.49
CA VAL A 40 3.09 8.51 14.85
C VAL A 40 3.88 7.35 15.45
N PRO A 41 3.45 6.79 16.61
CA PRO A 41 4.06 5.60 17.18
C PRO A 41 4.22 4.50 16.14
N SER A 42 5.41 3.93 16.04
CA SER A 42 5.76 2.98 14.98
C SER A 42 6.58 1.83 15.53
N ALA A 43 6.18 0.61 15.17
CA ALA A 43 6.93 -0.60 15.42
C ALA A 43 7.92 -0.86 14.28
N HIS A 44 9.09 -1.39 14.64
CA HIS A 44 10.19 -1.63 13.73
C HIS A 44 10.20 -3.09 13.24
N VAL A 45 10.60 -3.31 11.99
CA VAL A 45 10.80 -4.63 11.39
C VAL A 45 12.19 -4.64 10.74
N ALA A 46 13.11 -5.35 11.39
CA ALA A 46 14.50 -5.37 10.97
C ALA A 46 14.73 -6.23 9.71
N ALA A 47 15.55 -5.74 8.80
CA ALA A 47 16.13 -6.51 7.70
C ALA A 47 17.34 -7.35 8.14
N ALA A 48 17.83 -8.19 7.24
CA ALA A 48 19.13 -8.80 7.40
C ALA A 48 20.24 -7.74 7.23
N PRO A 49 21.40 -7.89 7.89
CA PRO A 49 22.55 -7.01 7.65
C PRO A 49 22.96 -7.08 6.17
N GLY A 50 23.28 -5.94 5.55
CA GLY A 50 23.78 -5.90 4.17
C GLY A 50 23.56 -4.58 3.45
N GLY A 51 22.45 -3.88 3.76
CA GLY A 51 22.11 -2.60 3.16
C GLY A 51 21.82 -2.70 1.65
N GLU A 52 21.34 -1.58 1.08
CA GLU A 52 21.11 -1.47 -0.35
C GLU A 52 22.43 -1.25 -1.12
N SER A 53 22.52 -1.82 -2.33
CA SER A 53 23.58 -1.44 -3.26
C SER A 53 23.44 0.04 -3.66
N GLN A 54 24.49 0.63 -4.22
CA GLN A 54 24.43 2.02 -4.68
C GLN A 54 23.29 2.27 -5.69
N ALA A 55 22.77 3.49 -5.71
CA ALA A 55 21.77 3.94 -6.66
C ALA A 55 22.25 3.71 -8.10
N LYS A 56 21.35 3.26 -8.98
CA LYS A 56 21.65 3.11 -10.41
C LYS A 56 20.81 4.13 -11.19
N SER A 57 21.43 5.05 -11.91
CA SER A 57 20.69 6.04 -12.71
C SER A 57 19.85 5.39 -13.81
N LEU A 58 18.69 6.00 -14.12
CA LEU A 58 17.87 5.67 -15.30
C LEU A 58 18.48 6.16 -16.62
N GLY A 59 19.50 7.03 -16.58
CA GLY A 59 20.21 7.50 -17.77
C GLY A 59 19.29 8.16 -18.79
N THR A 60 19.45 7.81 -20.06
CA THR A 60 18.70 8.38 -21.19
C THR A 60 17.21 8.08 -21.15
N LEU A 61 16.75 7.10 -20.35
CA LEU A 61 15.32 6.83 -20.17
C LEU A 61 14.58 8.06 -19.64
N LEU A 62 15.25 8.93 -18.88
CA LEU A 62 14.66 10.17 -18.35
C LEU A 62 14.26 11.16 -19.45
N ASP A 63 14.95 11.12 -20.60
CA ASP A 63 14.73 11.99 -21.75
C ASP A 63 13.70 11.41 -22.74
N GLU A 64 13.37 10.12 -22.61
CA GLU A 64 12.39 9.45 -23.47
C GLU A 64 11.00 10.05 -23.30
N LYS A 65 10.25 10.14 -24.41
CA LYS A 65 8.92 10.74 -24.42
C LYS A 65 7.83 9.69 -24.23
N VAL A 66 6.96 9.94 -23.27
CA VAL A 66 5.71 9.20 -23.04
C VAL A 66 4.55 9.99 -23.63
N ALA A 67 3.72 9.34 -24.46
CA ALA A 67 2.50 9.96 -24.99
C ALA A 67 1.33 9.66 -24.04
N LEU A 68 0.85 10.68 -23.33
CA LEU A 68 -0.24 10.59 -22.37
C LEU A 68 -1.44 11.42 -22.85
N GLY A 69 -2.56 11.36 -22.12
CA GLY A 69 -3.80 12.06 -22.49
C GLY A 69 -3.61 13.59 -22.63
N GLY A 70 -2.68 14.17 -21.88
CA GLY A 70 -2.33 15.60 -21.92
C GLY A 70 -1.30 16.01 -22.98
N GLY A 71 -0.74 15.05 -23.74
CA GLY A 71 0.34 15.28 -24.71
C GLY A 71 1.59 14.46 -24.42
N ALA A 72 2.63 14.64 -25.25
CA ALA A 72 3.91 13.99 -25.05
C ALA A 72 4.81 14.81 -24.12
N GLU A 73 5.31 14.19 -23.05
CA GLU A 73 6.29 14.77 -22.12
C GLU A 73 7.41 13.76 -21.87
N THR A 74 8.54 14.21 -21.32
CA THR A 74 9.63 13.28 -20.97
C THR A 74 9.29 12.49 -19.71
N VAL A 75 9.94 11.34 -19.51
CA VAL A 75 9.82 10.56 -18.28
C VAL A 75 10.12 11.42 -17.06
N GLU A 76 11.21 12.20 -17.07
CA GLU A 76 11.55 13.07 -15.94
C GLU A 76 10.51 14.18 -15.70
N ALA A 77 9.98 14.79 -16.77
CA ALA A 77 8.94 15.81 -16.64
C ALA A 77 7.70 15.24 -15.95
N PHE A 78 7.29 14.03 -16.33
CA PHE A 78 6.16 13.34 -15.69
C PHE A 78 6.43 13.01 -14.22
N LEU A 79 7.62 12.49 -13.89
CA LEU A 79 7.99 12.17 -12.51
C LEU A 79 7.90 13.41 -11.62
N ASN A 80 8.38 14.56 -12.10
CA ASN A 80 8.28 15.84 -11.40
C ASN A 80 6.82 16.34 -11.30
N ARG A 81 6.08 16.33 -12.40
CA ARG A 81 4.66 16.77 -12.45
C ARG A 81 3.77 15.95 -11.51
N SER A 82 4.03 14.66 -11.39
CA SER A 82 3.26 13.74 -10.55
C SER A 82 3.75 13.64 -9.09
N ASN A 83 4.59 14.59 -8.66
CA ASN A 83 5.18 14.68 -7.32
C ASN A 83 5.85 13.37 -6.87
N THR A 84 6.58 12.74 -7.78
CA THR A 84 7.35 11.54 -7.45
C THR A 84 8.48 11.90 -6.49
N ASP A 85 8.65 11.08 -5.46
CA ASP A 85 9.75 11.18 -4.50
C ASP A 85 10.81 10.12 -4.77
N GLY A 86 10.39 8.90 -5.13
CA GLY A 86 11.27 7.80 -5.47
C GLY A 86 10.65 6.88 -6.52
N LEU A 87 11.49 6.37 -7.41
CA LEU A 87 11.14 5.36 -8.41
C LEU A 87 12.21 4.27 -8.42
N THR A 88 11.81 3.00 -8.49
CA THR A 88 12.69 1.87 -8.83
C THR A 88 12.03 1.03 -9.91
N ILE A 89 12.80 0.64 -10.92
CA ILE A 89 12.36 -0.23 -12.02
C ILE A 89 13.19 -1.51 -12.03
N LEU A 90 12.50 -2.67 -12.02
CA LEU A 90 13.10 -3.99 -12.25
C LEU A 90 12.59 -4.55 -13.59
N LYS A 91 13.47 -5.26 -14.31
CA LYS A 91 13.17 -6.03 -15.52
C LYS A 91 13.72 -7.43 -15.35
N ALA A 92 12.85 -8.44 -15.44
CA ALA A 92 13.20 -9.85 -15.24
C ALA A 92 14.04 -10.07 -13.97
N GLY A 93 13.64 -9.44 -12.86
CA GLY A 93 14.33 -9.50 -11.58
C GLY A 93 15.64 -8.69 -11.47
N LYS A 94 16.04 -7.97 -12.51
CA LYS A 94 17.27 -7.15 -12.53
C LYS A 94 16.95 -5.66 -12.44
N LEU A 95 17.77 -4.92 -11.69
CA LEU A 95 17.64 -3.47 -11.57
C LEU A 95 17.90 -2.77 -12.91
N VAL A 96 16.88 -2.10 -13.45
CA VAL A 96 17.02 -1.18 -14.58
C VAL A 96 17.63 0.13 -14.06
N GLY A 97 16.99 0.74 -13.07
CA GLY A 97 17.52 1.90 -12.36
C GLY A 97 16.54 2.48 -11.35
N ASP A 98 16.98 3.54 -10.71
CA ASP A 98 16.33 4.31 -9.66
C ASP A 98 16.27 5.79 -10.06
N TRP A 99 15.26 6.48 -9.55
CA TRP A 99 15.19 7.94 -9.56
C TRP A 99 14.76 8.42 -8.17
N SER A 100 15.26 9.58 -7.75
CA SER A 100 14.91 10.16 -6.46
C SER A 100 14.81 11.67 -6.58
N ALA A 101 13.76 12.25 -6.01
CA ALA A 101 13.60 13.68 -5.94
C ALA A 101 14.69 14.31 -5.05
N PRO A 102 15.05 15.59 -5.24
CA PRO A 102 16.08 16.26 -4.44
C PRO A 102 15.83 16.20 -2.92
N HIS A 103 14.57 16.17 -2.49
CA HIS A 103 14.20 16.09 -1.08
C HIS A 103 14.14 14.67 -0.51
N MET A 104 14.33 13.63 -1.32
CA MET A 104 14.38 12.23 -0.87
C MET A 104 15.79 11.67 -1.05
N PRO A 105 16.57 11.50 0.04
CA PRO A 105 17.82 10.75 -0.04
C PRO A 105 17.58 9.34 -0.58
N PHE A 106 18.51 8.84 -1.40
CA PHE A 106 18.46 7.46 -1.84
C PHE A 106 18.52 6.50 -0.64
N GLY A 107 17.70 5.45 -0.66
CA GLY A 107 17.59 4.49 0.45
C GLY A 107 16.69 4.96 1.60
N SER A 108 16.10 6.15 1.53
CA SER A 108 15.09 6.58 2.50
C SER A 108 13.85 5.69 2.42
N ARG A 109 13.30 5.35 3.60
CA ARG A 109 11.97 4.75 3.70
C ARG A 109 10.92 5.79 3.34
N HIS A 110 9.79 5.33 2.84
CA HIS A 110 8.63 6.14 2.55
C HIS A 110 7.37 5.36 2.92
N ILE A 111 6.36 6.03 3.47
CA ILE A 111 5.07 5.42 3.73
C ILE A 111 4.40 5.02 2.42
N ILE A 112 3.95 3.77 2.32
CA ILE A 112 3.37 3.21 1.08
C ILE A 112 1.85 3.29 1.07
N PHE A 113 1.27 3.90 2.11
CA PHE A 113 -0.16 3.96 2.35
C PHE A 113 -0.82 2.62 2.03
N SER A 114 -1.81 2.61 1.14
CA SER A 114 -2.70 1.48 0.95
C SER A 114 -2.08 0.29 0.21
N ILE A 115 -0.84 0.40 -0.27
CA ILE A 115 -0.06 -0.78 -0.68
C ILE A 115 0.21 -1.69 0.52
N SER A 116 0.20 -1.15 1.76
CA SER A 116 0.24 -1.94 3.01
C SER A 116 -0.81 -3.06 3.02
N LYS A 117 -1.99 -2.82 2.44
CA LYS A 117 -3.08 -3.81 2.36
C LYS A 117 -2.66 -5.05 1.58
N SER A 118 -2.00 -4.82 0.44
CA SER A 118 -1.47 -5.85 -0.45
C SER A 118 -0.37 -6.66 0.24
N VAL A 119 0.48 -6.01 1.04
CA VAL A 119 1.49 -6.68 1.87
C VAL A 119 0.85 -7.51 2.98
N THR A 120 -0.20 -7.03 3.64
CA THR A 120 -0.93 -7.82 4.66
C THR A 120 -1.62 -9.04 4.05
N ALA A 121 -2.15 -8.94 2.83
CA ALA A 121 -2.72 -10.09 2.14
C ALA A 121 -1.69 -11.14 1.71
N ILE A 122 -0.43 -10.74 1.52
CA ILE A 122 0.68 -11.70 1.36
C ILE A 122 0.83 -12.53 2.64
N LEU A 123 0.81 -11.91 3.82
CA LEU A 123 0.85 -12.65 5.09
C LEU A 123 -0.31 -13.62 5.23
N ALA A 124 -1.53 -13.20 4.86
CA ALA A 124 -2.70 -14.07 4.85
C ALA A 124 -2.49 -15.29 3.94
N GLY A 125 -1.91 -15.10 2.75
CA GLY A 125 -1.59 -16.20 1.84
C GLY A 125 -0.50 -17.14 2.34
N ILE A 126 0.50 -16.62 3.07
CA ILE A 126 1.51 -17.46 3.73
C ILE A 126 0.84 -18.34 4.80
N LEU A 127 0.01 -17.74 5.66
CA LEU A 127 -0.68 -18.47 6.73
C LEU A 127 -1.75 -19.45 6.20
N GLU A 128 -2.35 -19.16 5.05
CA GLU A 128 -3.24 -20.10 4.35
C GLU A 128 -2.47 -21.33 3.87
N GLY A 129 -1.30 -21.11 3.24
CA GLY A 129 -0.41 -22.20 2.86
C GLY A 129 0.12 -23.03 4.03
N GLU A 130 0.23 -22.42 5.22
CA GLU A 130 0.58 -23.10 6.47
C GLU A 130 -0.62 -23.83 7.11
N GLY A 131 -1.83 -23.67 6.57
CA GLY A 131 -3.05 -24.35 7.03
C GLY A 131 -3.67 -23.78 8.31
N VAL A 132 -3.24 -22.60 8.76
CA VAL A 132 -3.76 -21.94 9.98
C VAL A 132 -4.76 -20.82 9.69
N PHE A 133 -4.82 -20.36 8.44
CA PHE A 133 -5.70 -19.30 7.99
C PHE A 133 -6.63 -19.81 6.88
N ASP A 134 -7.94 -19.62 7.05
CA ASP A 134 -8.96 -20.07 6.12
C ASP A 134 -9.74 -18.87 5.58
N PRO A 135 -9.58 -18.51 4.30
CA PRO A 135 -10.31 -17.41 3.68
C PRO A 135 -11.83 -17.60 3.67
N ASP A 136 -12.33 -18.84 3.66
CA ASP A 136 -13.78 -19.07 3.53
C ASP A 136 -14.47 -19.17 4.90
N ALA A 137 -13.69 -19.20 5.99
CA ALA A 137 -14.21 -19.14 7.35
C ALA A 137 -14.92 -17.81 7.66
N PRO A 138 -15.90 -17.82 8.59
CA PRO A 138 -16.47 -16.59 9.12
C PRO A 138 -15.42 -15.81 9.90
N VAL A 139 -15.45 -14.48 9.84
CA VAL A 139 -14.53 -13.60 10.60
C VAL A 139 -14.58 -13.91 12.10
N THR A 140 -15.75 -14.25 12.62
CA THR A 140 -15.97 -14.57 14.03
C THR A 140 -15.26 -15.84 14.51
N LYS A 141 -14.75 -16.69 13.61
CA LYS A 141 -13.83 -17.80 13.97
C LYS A 141 -12.55 -17.28 14.62
N TYR A 142 -12.04 -16.14 14.13
CA TYR A 142 -10.77 -15.56 14.55
C TYR A 142 -10.95 -14.34 15.47
N ILE A 143 -12.05 -13.60 15.30
CA ILE A 143 -12.39 -12.40 16.08
C ILE A 143 -13.82 -12.56 16.64
N PRO A 144 -14.01 -13.34 17.72
CA PRO A 144 -15.35 -13.58 18.29
C PRO A 144 -16.10 -12.29 18.65
N GLU A 145 -15.37 -11.26 19.09
CA GLU A 145 -15.90 -9.95 19.43
C GLU A 145 -16.49 -9.17 18.23
N ALA A 146 -16.23 -9.61 16.99
CA ALA A 146 -16.80 -9.00 15.78
C ALA A 146 -18.30 -9.27 15.60
N LYS A 147 -18.91 -10.17 16.40
CA LYS A 147 -20.32 -10.61 16.25
C LYS A 147 -21.34 -9.47 16.19
N GLY A 148 -21.09 -8.35 16.89
CA GLY A 148 -21.98 -7.18 16.92
C GLY A 148 -21.68 -6.10 15.85
N SER A 149 -20.72 -6.35 14.97
CA SER A 149 -20.24 -5.39 13.96
C SER A 149 -20.67 -5.81 12.54
N ALA A 150 -20.33 -4.99 11.56
CA ALA A 150 -20.48 -5.29 10.13
C ALA A 150 -19.76 -6.58 9.69
N TYR A 151 -18.82 -7.09 10.48
CA TYR A 151 -18.05 -8.29 10.19
C TYR A 151 -18.62 -9.56 10.82
N GLY A 152 -19.67 -9.45 11.65
CA GLY A 152 -20.18 -10.56 12.47
C GLY A 152 -20.64 -11.77 11.67
N ASP A 153 -21.14 -11.55 10.46
CA ASP A 153 -21.58 -12.59 9.51
C ASP A 153 -20.83 -12.55 8.17
N ALA A 154 -19.74 -11.79 8.08
CA ALA A 154 -18.86 -11.77 6.91
C ALA A 154 -17.88 -12.95 6.91
N SER A 155 -17.48 -13.43 5.74
CA SER A 155 -16.33 -14.32 5.60
C SER A 155 -15.02 -13.53 5.54
N VAL A 156 -13.91 -14.18 5.87
CA VAL A 156 -12.56 -13.63 5.69
C VAL A 156 -12.32 -13.28 4.21
N ARG A 157 -12.92 -14.02 3.28
CA ARG A 157 -12.88 -13.78 1.85
C ARG A 157 -13.51 -12.44 1.49
N ASN A 158 -14.64 -12.09 2.11
CA ASN A 158 -15.25 -10.78 1.90
C ASN A 158 -14.33 -9.65 2.39
N VAL A 159 -13.64 -9.88 3.51
CA VAL A 159 -12.64 -8.94 4.03
C VAL A 159 -11.51 -8.77 3.02
N LEU A 160 -10.90 -9.86 2.55
CA LEU A 160 -9.81 -9.87 1.55
C LEU A 160 -10.18 -9.15 0.24
N ASP A 161 -11.40 -9.36 -0.24
CA ASP A 161 -11.84 -8.88 -1.56
C ASP A 161 -12.54 -7.52 -1.50
N MET A 162 -12.57 -6.86 -0.33
CA MET A 162 -13.23 -5.56 -0.13
C MET A 162 -14.72 -5.58 -0.51
N THR A 163 -15.40 -6.69 -0.18
CA THR A 163 -16.83 -6.88 -0.46
C THR A 163 -17.65 -7.01 0.83
N VAL A 164 -17.10 -6.58 1.97
CA VAL A 164 -17.91 -6.42 3.19
C VAL A 164 -18.82 -5.21 3.00
N SER A 165 -20.11 -5.39 3.30
CA SER A 165 -21.14 -4.36 3.18
C SER A 165 -21.06 -3.37 4.35
N LEU A 166 -20.01 -2.55 4.37
CA LEU A 166 -19.71 -1.62 5.47
C LEU A 166 -20.45 -0.30 5.31
N ASP A 167 -21.17 0.12 6.34
CA ASP A 167 -21.70 1.49 6.47
C ASP A 167 -20.59 2.41 6.98
N PHE A 168 -19.68 2.72 6.07
CA PHE A 168 -18.50 3.53 6.32
C PHE A 168 -18.15 4.29 5.04
N GLU A 169 -17.76 5.55 5.16
CA GLU A 169 -17.31 6.37 4.04
C GLU A 169 -15.89 6.88 4.33
N GLU A 170 -15.01 6.82 3.32
CA GLU A 170 -13.65 7.35 3.44
C GLU A 170 -13.58 8.83 3.06
N ALA A 171 -14.22 9.68 3.87
CA ALA A 171 -14.20 11.12 3.69
C ALA A 171 -12.83 11.69 4.13
N TYR A 172 -11.83 11.62 3.26
CA TYR A 172 -10.42 11.95 3.55
C TYR A 172 -10.18 13.36 4.11
N LEU A 173 -11.05 14.30 3.76
CA LEU A 173 -10.92 15.73 4.06
C LEU A 173 -11.93 16.22 5.12
N ASP A 174 -12.86 15.38 5.57
CA ASP A 174 -13.85 15.73 6.58
C ASP A 174 -13.31 15.40 8.00
N PRO A 175 -13.03 16.42 8.85
CA PRO A 175 -12.45 16.24 10.18
C PRO A 175 -13.41 15.64 11.21
N GLU A 176 -14.72 15.64 10.94
CA GLU A 176 -15.75 15.14 11.88
C GLU A 176 -16.36 13.80 11.45
N SER A 177 -15.98 13.29 10.27
CA SER A 177 -16.44 12.02 9.74
C SER A 177 -16.09 10.80 10.60
N ALA A 178 -16.77 9.68 10.36
CA ALA A 178 -16.37 8.37 10.87
C ALA A 178 -14.93 8.02 10.46
N PHE A 179 -14.47 8.51 9.31
CA PHE A 179 -13.08 8.34 8.85
C PHE A 179 -12.07 9.14 9.69
N ALA A 180 -12.46 10.32 10.18
CA ALA A 180 -11.63 11.07 11.13
C ALA A 180 -11.56 10.39 12.49
N ARG A 181 -12.67 9.85 13.01
CA ARG A 181 -12.65 9.01 14.23
C ARG A 181 -11.75 7.79 14.07
N TYR A 182 -11.85 7.10 12.94
CA TYR A 182 -10.97 5.99 12.58
C TYR A 182 -9.49 6.38 12.54
N ARG A 183 -9.14 7.54 11.98
CA ARG A 183 -7.75 8.02 12.02
C ARG A 183 -7.29 8.41 13.43
N ARG A 184 -8.19 8.93 14.26
CA ARG A 184 -7.91 9.22 15.68
C ARG A 184 -7.63 7.93 16.46
N SER A 185 -8.39 6.85 16.22
CA SER A 185 -8.16 5.56 16.87
C SER A 185 -6.85 4.89 16.46
N THR A 186 -6.21 5.37 15.37
CA THR A 186 -4.89 4.91 14.94
C THR A 186 -3.76 5.86 15.33
N LEU A 187 -4.05 6.91 16.12
CA LEU A 187 -3.12 7.99 16.49
C LEU A 187 -2.56 8.77 15.28
N TRP A 188 -3.29 8.77 14.16
CA TRP A 188 -2.91 9.47 12.93
C TRP A 188 -3.43 10.90 12.86
N ASN A 189 -4.32 11.27 13.78
CA ASN A 189 -4.91 12.59 13.98
C ASN A 189 -4.86 12.95 15.46
N PRO A 190 -4.79 14.24 15.82
CA PRO A 190 -4.95 14.67 17.21
C PRO A 190 -6.34 14.31 17.76
N GLY A 191 -6.46 14.31 19.09
CA GLY A 191 -7.76 14.15 19.77
C GLY A 191 -8.29 12.72 19.83
N GLY A 192 -7.47 11.71 19.50
CA GLY A 192 -7.77 10.31 19.80
C GLY A 192 -7.70 10.07 21.29
N GLY A 193 -8.85 9.85 21.92
CA GLY A 193 -8.96 9.50 23.34
C GLY A 193 -8.41 8.10 23.62
N SER A 194 -9.14 7.29 24.39
CA SER A 194 -8.74 5.92 24.75
C SER A 194 -9.30 4.84 23.81
N GLU A 195 -9.85 5.21 22.65
CA GLU A 195 -10.40 4.23 21.70
C GLU A 195 -9.30 3.65 20.82
N SER A 196 -9.07 2.35 20.91
CA SER A 196 -8.13 1.63 20.06
C SER A 196 -8.70 1.39 18.65
N LEU A 197 -7.82 1.05 17.71
CA LEU A 197 -8.20 0.68 16.35
C LEU A 197 -9.17 -0.52 16.38
N THR A 198 -8.85 -1.55 17.17
CA THR A 198 -9.71 -2.73 17.30
C THR A 198 -11.09 -2.36 17.83
N ALA A 199 -11.16 -1.56 18.91
CA ALA A 199 -12.42 -1.11 19.47
C ALA A 199 -13.26 -0.34 18.44
N PHE A 200 -12.66 0.59 17.71
CA PHE A 200 -13.32 1.33 16.64
C PHE A 200 -13.90 0.41 15.57
N LEU A 201 -13.13 -0.56 15.07
CA LEU A 201 -13.55 -1.49 14.01
C LEU A 201 -14.80 -2.28 14.40
N MET A 202 -14.94 -2.64 15.68
CA MET A 202 -16.10 -3.38 16.19
C MET A 202 -17.37 -2.52 16.25
N THR A 203 -17.26 -1.19 16.14
CA THR A 203 -18.43 -0.30 16.14
C THR A 203 -19.08 -0.14 14.76
N ILE A 204 -18.36 -0.45 13.69
CA ILE A 204 -18.84 -0.23 12.31
C ILE A 204 -20.04 -1.12 12.04
N GLN A 205 -21.11 -0.53 11.49
CA GLN A 205 -22.35 -1.22 11.19
C GLN A 205 -22.42 -1.66 9.73
N ARG A 206 -23.27 -2.66 9.47
CA ARG A 206 -23.50 -3.17 8.12
C ARG A 206 -24.53 -2.34 7.38
N LEU A 207 -24.33 -2.16 6.07
CA LEU A 207 -25.41 -1.74 5.17
C LEU A 207 -26.43 -2.89 5.00
N SER A 208 -27.57 -2.56 4.38
CA SER A 208 -28.64 -3.54 4.09
C SER A 208 -28.27 -4.55 3.00
N GLU A 209 -27.32 -4.22 2.10
CA GLU A 209 -26.86 -5.11 1.03
C GLU A 209 -26.11 -6.33 1.58
N PRO A 210 -26.26 -7.53 0.99
CA PRO A 210 -25.44 -8.69 1.36
C PRO A 210 -23.94 -8.51 1.07
N HIS A 211 -23.10 -9.18 1.85
CA HIS A 211 -21.67 -9.29 1.56
C HIS A 211 -21.41 -9.95 0.20
N GLY A 212 -20.24 -9.68 -0.39
CA GLY A 212 -19.80 -10.30 -1.64
C GLY A 212 -20.35 -9.65 -2.90
N GLN A 213 -21.43 -8.88 -2.80
CA GLN A 213 -22.09 -8.33 -3.99
C GLN A 213 -21.34 -7.16 -4.60
N THR A 214 -20.85 -6.20 -3.82
CA THR A 214 -20.27 -5.00 -4.40
C THR A 214 -18.90 -4.72 -3.82
N TYR A 215 -17.93 -4.47 -4.70
CA TYR A 215 -16.62 -3.99 -4.30
C TYR A 215 -16.75 -2.56 -3.76
N ARG A 216 -16.36 -2.36 -2.49
CA ARG A 216 -16.25 -1.03 -1.89
C ARG A 216 -14.90 -0.90 -1.23
N TYR A 217 -14.13 0.05 -1.72
CA TYR A 217 -12.86 0.37 -1.11
C TYR A 217 -13.05 0.93 0.30
N ARG A 218 -12.64 0.15 1.31
CA ARG A 218 -12.80 0.47 2.74
C ARG A 218 -11.58 -0.02 3.52
N SER A 219 -10.77 0.90 3.99
CA SER A 219 -9.56 0.63 4.79
C SER A 219 -9.82 -0.19 6.05
N PRO A 220 -10.95 -0.03 6.79
CA PRO A 220 -11.27 -0.90 7.92
C PRO A 220 -11.18 -2.40 7.63
N ASN A 221 -11.56 -2.86 6.43
CA ASN A 221 -11.40 -4.26 6.04
C ASN A 221 -9.94 -4.74 6.16
N SER A 222 -8.97 -3.87 5.93
CA SER A 222 -7.58 -4.29 5.92
C SER A 222 -6.97 -4.32 7.32
N ASP A 223 -7.45 -3.47 8.25
CA ASP A 223 -7.06 -3.63 9.66
C ASP A 223 -7.72 -4.83 10.32
N VAL A 224 -8.97 -5.14 9.96
CA VAL A 224 -9.57 -6.42 10.35
C VAL A 224 -8.73 -7.57 9.81
N LEU A 225 -8.23 -7.49 8.55
CA LEU A 225 -7.30 -8.50 8.03
C LEU A 225 -6.01 -8.59 8.85
N GLY A 226 -5.45 -7.46 9.30
CA GLY A 226 -4.32 -7.44 10.23
C GLY A 226 -4.59 -8.21 11.52
N ILE A 227 -5.74 -7.96 12.17
CA ILE A 227 -6.14 -8.67 13.39
C ILE A 227 -6.37 -10.15 13.09
N LEU A 228 -7.00 -10.48 11.95
CA LEU A 228 -7.23 -11.87 11.53
C LEU A 228 -5.92 -12.66 11.41
N VAL A 229 -4.87 -12.09 10.80
CA VAL A 229 -3.58 -12.78 10.65
C VAL A 229 -2.81 -12.90 11.97
N GLU A 230 -2.96 -11.94 12.89
CA GLU A 230 -2.40 -12.06 14.24
C GLU A 230 -3.12 -13.16 15.04
N ARG A 231 -4.45 -13.17 15.02
CA ARG A 231 -5.25 -14.17 15.74
C ARG A 231 -5.05 -15.58 15.21
N ALA A 232 -4.90 -15.75 13.90
CA ALA A 232 -4.67 -17.05 13.28
C ALA A 232 -3.26 -17.60 13.58
N SER A 233 -2.25 -16.73 13.62
CA SER A 233 -0.86 -17.14 13.82
C SER A 233 -0.41 -17.15 15.28
N GLY A 234 -1.06 -16.37 16.15
CA GLY A 234 -0.59 -16.07 17.50
C GLY A 234 0.62 -15.13 17.55
N MET A 235 1.04 -14.55 16.42
CA MET A 235 2.19 -13.65 16.31
C MET A 235 1.73 -12.23 15.96
N ARG A 236 2.50 -11.21 16.37
CA ARG A 236 2.22 -9.83 15.94
C ARG A 236 2.48 -9.64 14.45
N VAL A 237 1.78 -8.73 13.79
CA VAL A 237 1.98 -8.43 12.36
C VAL A 237 3.44 -8.09 12.06
N THR A 238 4.12 -7.36 12.94
CA THR A 238 5.53 -6.97 12.74
C THR A 238 6.47 -8.17 12.79
N GLU A 239 6.15 -9.19 13.60
CA GLU A 239 6.91 -10.44 13.67
C GLU A 239 6.62 -11.32 12.46
N LEU A 240 5.35 -11.43 12.04
CA LEU A 240 4.98 -12.10 10.79
C LEU A 240 5.67 -11.46 9.58
N LEU A 241 5.64 -10.13 9.48
CA LEU A 241 6.35 -9.39 8.45
C LEU A 241 7.82 -9.77 8.46
N ARG A 242 8.49 -9.71 9.61
CA ARG A 242 9.91 -10.02 9.73
C ARG A 242 10.24 -11.46 9.30
N GLU A 243 9.63 -12.43 9.97
CA GLU A 243 10.01 -13.85 9.88
C GLU A 243 9.53 -14.50 8.59
N LYS A 244 8.31 -14.17 8.17
CA LYS A 244 7.64 -14.88 7.07
C LYS A 244 7.83 -14.18 5.73
N LEU A 245 8.03 -12.86 5.71
CA LEU A 245 8.14 -12.09 4.47
C LEU A 245 9.51 -11.40 4.31
N TRP A 246 9.88 -10.50 5.21
CA TRP A 246 10.98 -9.54 5.06
C TRP A 246 12.34 -10.23 4.95
N LEU A 247 12.65 -11.13 5.88
CA LEU A 247 13.90 -11.90 5.83
C LEU A 247 13.93 -12.88 4.65
N PRO A 248 12.90 -13.72 4.40
CA PRO A 248 12.92 -14.61 3.24
C PRO A 248 12.99 -13.88 1.88
N LEU A 249 12.38 -12.70 1.78
CA LEU A 249 12.43 -11.85 0.59
C LEU A 249 13.85 -11.34 0.30
N GLY A 250 14.74 -11.34 1.31
CA GLY A 250 16.05 -10.70 1.21
C GLY A 250 15.92 -9.18 1.11
N ALA A 251 14.95 -8.61 1.84
CA ALA A 251 14.82 -7.17 1.95
C ALA A 251 16.11 -6.56 2.54
N ALA A 252 16.55 -5.45 1.98
CA ALA A 252 17.86 -4.87 2.25
C ALA A 252 17.83 -3.76 3.30
N SER A 253 16.66 -3.15 3.53
CA SER A 253 16.47 -2.10 4.52
C SER A 253 15.38 -2.47 5.51
N ASP A 254 15.48 -1.95 6.73
CA ASP A 254 14.41 -2.11 7.71
C ASP A 254 13.11 -1.48 7.20
N MET A 255 11.97 -1.97 7.67
CA MET A 255 10.69 -1.29 7.50
C MET A 255 10.11 -0.89 8.86
N SER A 256 9.05 -0.09 8.83
CA SER A 256 8.27 0.23 10.02
C SER A 256 6.77 0.16 9.75
N VAL A 257 6.00 -0.06 10.80
CA VAL A 257 4.54 -0.06 10.76
C VAL A 257 4.03 0.85 11.85
N THR A 258 3.21 1.85 11.52
CA THR A 258 2.56 2.67 12.57
C THR A 258 1.61 1.80 13.40
N VAL A 259 1.54 2.05 14.69
CA VAL A 259 0.69 1.32 15.63
C VAL A 259 -0.21 2.26 16.43
N ASP A 260 -1.35 1.75 16.89
CA ASP A 260 -2.21 2.49 17.82
C ASP A 260 -1.69 2.41 19.27
N MET A 261 -2.49 2.88 20.23
CA MET A 261 -2.16 2.87 21.66
C MET A 261 -2.00 1.48 22.28
N GLU A 262 -2.58 0.44 21.66
CA GLU A 262 -2.45 -0.96 22.12
C GLU A 262 -1.31 -1.70 21.39
N GLY A 263 -0.65 -1.04 20.43
CA GLY A 263 0.36 -1.66 19.58
C GLY A 263 -0.24 -2.40 18.37
N THR A 264 -1.52 -2.22 18.07
CA THR A 264 -2.21 -2.80 16.91
C THR A 264 -1.65 -2.19 15.63
N ALA A 265 -1.18 -3.03 14.71
CA ALA A 265 -0.58 -2.58 13.46
C ALA A 265 -1.61 -1.95 12.50
N ARG A 266 -1.30 -0.76 11.98
CA ARG A 266 -2.08 -0.08 10.94
C ARG A 266 -1.86 -0.74 9.57
N THR A 267 -2.44 -1.91 9.37
CA THR A 267 -2.23 -2.71 8.15
C THR A 267 -2.93 -2.14 6.92
N ALA A 268 -3.92 -1.25 7.07
CA ALA A 268 -4.50 -0.59 5.90
C ALA A 268 -3.63 0.51 5.28
N GLY A 269 -2.57 0.99 5.95
CA GLY A 269 -1.86 2.18 5.48
C GLY A 269 -0.49 2.50 6.07
N GLY A 270 -0.09 1.88 7.17
CA GLY A 270 0.98 2.39 8.02
C GLY A 270 2.37 1.84 7.76
N MET A 271 2.58 1.08 6.69
CA MET A 271 3.89 0.52 6.39
C MET A 271 4.78 1.55 5.70
N SER A 272 6.03 1.65 6.12
CA SER A 272 7.07 2.47 5.49
C SER A 272 8.28 1.61 5.12
N MET A 273 8.71 1.67 3.86
CA MET A 273 9.82 0.87 3.32
C MET A 273 10.50 1.60 2.15
N THR A 274 11.61 1.08 1.64
CA THR A 274 12.31 1.67 0.49
C THR A 274 11.61 1.34 -0.84
N PRO A 275 11.79 2.16 -1.90
CA PRO A 275 11.30 1.84 -3.24
C PRO A 275 11.78 0.48 -3.75
N ARG A 276 13.04 0.11 -3.47
CA ARG A 276 13.63 -1.15 -3.90
C ARG A 276 13.04 -2.37 -3.19
N ASP A 277 12.86 -2.30 -1.88
CA ASP A 277 12.22 -3.40 -1.15
C ASP A 277 10.75 -3.57 -1.56
N LEU A 278 10.05 -2.47 -1.87
CA LEU A 278 8.72 -2.56 -2.45
C LEU A 278 8.74 -3.22 -3.84
N ALA A 279 9.72 -2.91 -4.68
CA ALA A 279 9.89 -3.56 -5.98
C ALA A 279 10.23 -5.06 -5.83
N ARG A 280 11.00 -5.47 -4.81
CA ARG A 280 11.24 -6.89 -4.50
C ARG A 280 9.94 -7.64 -4.18
N ILE A 281 9.01 -7.02 -3.45
CA ILE A 281 7.68 -7.60 -3.22
C ILE A 281 6.95 -7.82 -4.55
N GLY A 282 6.95 -6.82 -5.43
CA GLY A 282 6.33 -6.95 -6.76
C GLY A 282 6.95 -8.05 -7.60
N GLU A 283 8.28 -8.17 -7.59
CA GLU A 283 9.00 -9.22 -8.32
C GLU A 283 8.69 -10.62 -7.75
N MET A 284 8.59 -10.76 -6.43
CA MET A 284 8.20 -12.01 -5.80
C MET A 284 6.78 -12.43 -6.21
N MET A 285 5.84 -11.48 -6.28
CA MET A 285 4.48 -11.73 -6.79
C MET A 285 4.49 -12.09 -8.28
N ARG A 286 5.32 -11.42 -9.10
CA ARG A 286 5.50 -11.75 -10.53
C ARG A 286 6.03 -13.18 -10.71
N GLN A 287 6.92 -13.62 -9.83
CA GLN A 287 7.53 -14.96 -9.79
C GLN A 287 6.68 -16.01 -9.06
N GLY A 288 5.36 -15.80 -8.96
CA GLY A 288 4.46 -16.80 -8.39
C GLY A 288 4.69 -17.07 -6.90
N GLY A 289 5.19 -16.06 -6.16
CA GLY A 289 5.45 -16.16 -4.72
C GLY A 289 6.87 -16.60 -4.35
N THR A 290 7.79 -16.64 -5.31
CA THR A 290 9.18 -17.07 -5.09
C THR A 290 10.13 -15.88 -5.07
N ALA A 291 11.05 -15.85 -4.11
CA ALA A 291 12.17 -14.93 -4.07
C ALA A 291 13.44 -15.68 -3.61
N ASN A 292 14.60 -15.32 -4.16
CA ASN A 292 15.89 -15.92 -3.78
C ASN A 292 15.91 -17.46 -3.82
N GLY A 293 15.20 -18.07 -4.80
CA GLY A 293 15.08 -19.51 -4.92
C GLY A 293 14.17 -20.20 -3.89
N ARG A 294 13.51 -19.44 -3.02
CA ARG A 294 12.58 -19.94 -2.00
C ARG A 294 11.15 -19.49 -2.30
N ARG A 295 10.21 -20.43 -2.24
CA ARG A 295 8.78 -20.10 -2.24
C ARG A 295 8.40 -19.52 -0.87
N ILE A 296 7.95 -18.27 -0.87
CA ILE A 296 7.47 -17.55 0.30
C ILE A 296 5.95 -17.68 0.36
N VAL A 297 5.27 -17.39 -0.74
CA VAL A 297 3.81 -17.46 -0.86
C VAL A 297 3.43 -18.65 -1.73
N PRO A 298 2.37 -19.42 -1.39
CA PRO A 298 1.88 -20.49 -2.25
C PRO A 298 1.57 -19.99 -3.66
N GLU A 299 1.99 -20.74 -4.68
CA GLU A 299 1.73 -20.38 -6.08
C GLU A 299 0.23 -20.25 -6.36
N ALA A 300 -0.56 -21.14 -5.75
CA ALA A 300 -2.01 -21.14 -5.87
C ALA A 300 -2.62 -19.82 -5.37
N TRP A 301 -2.14 -19.31 -4.23
CA TRP A 301 -2.57 -18.01 -3.70
C TRP A 301 -2.19 -16.87 -4.64
N VAL A 302 -0.96 -16.86 -5.16
CA VAL A 302 -0.53 -15.81 -6.10
C VAL A 302 -1.35 -15.85 -7.38
N ARG A 303 -1.56 -17.04 -7.97
CA ARG A 303 -2.36 -17.23 -9.18
C ARG A 303 -3.83 -16.85 -8.96
N ASP A 304 -4.40 -17.19 -7.81
CA ASP A 304 -5.73 -16.73 -7.39
C ASP A 304 -5.77 -15.20 -7.33
N THR A 305 -4.77 -14.60 -6.69
CA THR A 305 -4.65 -13.15 -6.54
C THR A 305 -4.55 -12.41 -7.86
N VAL A 306 -3.65 -12.78 -8.76
CA VAL A 306 -3.31 -11.92 -9.92
C VAL A 306 -3.95 -12.35 -11.23
N ALA A 307 -4.41 -13.59 -11.35
CA ALA A 307 -4.84 -14.14 -12.65
C ALA A 307 -6.28 -14.69 -12.65
N THR A 308 -6.66 -15.47 -11.63
CA THR A 308 -7.84 -16.34 -11.71
C THR A 308 -9.01 -15.91 -10.83
N GLY A 309 -8.73 -15.30 -9.66
CA GLY A 309 -9.74 -14.87 -8.70
C GLY A 309 -10.29 -13.46 -8.93
N GLY A 310 -11.14 -13.03 -8.01
CA GLY A 310 -11.84 -11.74 -8.02
C GLY A 310 -13.11 -11.76 -8.88
N SER A 311 -14.22 -11.26 -8.33
CA SER A 311 -15.49 -11.15 -9.08
C SER A 311 -15.47 -9.93 -9.99
N ARG A 312 -15.74 -10.14 -11.28
CA ARG A 312 -15.93 -9.05 -12.24
C ARG A 312 -17.22 -8.30 -11.94
N GLU A 313 -18.26 -9.01 -11.58
CA GLU A 313 -19.58 -8.45 -11.29
C GLU A 313 -19.53 -7.52 -10.08
N ALA A 314 -18.86 -7.94 -9.00
CA ALA A 314 -18.67 -7.10 -7.82
C ALA A 314 -17.81 -5.87 -8.12
N TRP A 315 -16.77 -6.03 -8.94
CA TRP A 315 -15.95 -4.91 -9.41
C TRP A 315 -16.76 -3.91 -10.22
N GLN A 316 -17.55 -4.36 -11.19
CA GLN A 316 -18.39 -3.50 -12.05
C GLN A 316 -19.44 -2.70 -11.28
N ARG A 317 -19.88 -3.18 -10.11
CA ARG A 317 -20.76 -2.43 -9.20
C ARG A 317 -20.01 -1.44 -8.30
N GLY A 318 -18.68 -1.47 -8.29
CA GLY A 318 -17.84 -0.72 -7.37
C GLY A 318 -17.41 0.66 -7.86
N THR A 319 -16.66 1.37 -7.02
CA THR A 319 -16.29 2.78 -7.23
C THR A 319 -15.00 3.00 -8.01
N MET A 320 -14.26 1.94 -8.37
CA MET A 320 -12.94 2.03 -9.04
C MET A 320 -12.98 1.58 -10.51
N VAL A 321 -14.17 1.38 -11.07
CA VAL A 321 -14.36 0.92 -12.46
C VAL A 321 -13.78 1.90 -13.48
N PHE A 322 -13.80 3.21 -13.18
CA PHE A 322 -13.25 4.23 -14.07
C PHE A 322 -11.77 3.97 -14.37
N LEU A 323 -10.98 3.62 -13.34
CA LEU A 323 -9.54 3.41 -13.46
C LEU A 323 -9.20 2.09 -14.15
N PHE A 324 -9.96 1.02 -13.85
CA PHE A 324 -9.80 -0.29 -14.50
C PHE A 324 -11.14 -0.85 -14.99
N PRO A 325 -11.63 -0.44 -16.18
CA PRO A 325 -12.95 -0.86 -16.69
C PRO A 325 -13.11 -2.37 -16.88
N LYS A 326 -12.02 -3.09 -17.14
CA LYS A 326 -11.98 -4.56 -17.26
C LYS A 326 -11.35 -5.24 -16.04
N GLY A 327 -11.14 -4.47 -14.97
CA GLY A 327 -10.41 -4.88 -13.80
C GLY A 327 -11.18 -5.83 -12.90
N ARG A 328 -10.48 -6.22 -11.84
CA ARG A 328 -10.97 -7.01 -10.71
C ARG A 328 -10.22 -6.59 -9.45
N TYR A 329 -10.74 -7.01 -8.30
CA TYR A 329 -10.02 -6.92 -7.04
C TYR A 329 -10.05 -8.27 -6.33
N ARG A 330 -8.90 -8.71 -5.84
CA ARG A 330 -8.73 -10.01 -5.18
C ARG A 330 -7.56 -9.94 -4.19
N ASN A 331 -7.76 -10.44 -2.97
CA ASN A 331 -6.71 -10.51 -1.94
C ASN A 331 -5.96 -9.18 -1.75
N LYS A 332 -6.67 -8.06 -1.69
CA LYS A 332 -6.07 -6.72 -1.57
C LYS A 332 -5.21 -6.22 -2.75
N TRP A 333 -5.31 -6.85 -3.92
CA TRP A 333 -4.62 -6.42 -5.15
C TRP A 333 -5.62 -6.02 -6.22
N TYR A 334 -5.25 -5.00 -7.01
CA TYR A 334 -5.98 -4.58 -8.20
C TYR A 334 -5.46 -5.36 -9.41
N GLN A 335 -6.35 -5.94 -10.20
CA GLN A 335 -6.02 -6.43 -11.54
C GLN A 335 -6.54 -5.41 -12.55
N THR A 336 -5.68 -4.95 -13.45
CA THR A 336 -6.02 -3.85 -14.37
C THR A 336 -6.96 -4.28 -15.49
N GLY A 337 -6.98 -5.58 -15.82
CA GLY A 337 -7.73 -6.11 -16.97
C GLY A 337 -7.12 -5.76 -18.33
N ARG A 338 -5.89 -5.23 -18.37
CA ARG A 338 -5.11 -4.98 -19.60
C ARG A 338 -4.53 -6.27 -20.17
N ASP A 339 -4.23 -6.28 -21.46
CA ASP A 339 -3.62 -7.42 -22.17
C ASP A 339 -2.20 -7.76 -21.71
N SER A 340 -1.54 -6.81 -21.01
CA SER A 340 -0.29 -7.03 -20.29
C SER A 340 -0.44 -7.98 -19.10
N GLY A 341 -1.67 -8.24 -18.65
CA GLY A 341 -1.95 -8.97 -17.42
C GLY A 341 -1.58 -8.18 -16.17
N ALA A 342 -1.41 -6.86 -16.29
CA ALA A 342 -0.86 -6.05 -15.22
C ALA A 342 -1.75 -6.03 -13.98
N PHE A 343 -1.10 -6.00 -12.82
CA PHE A 343 -1.71 -5.88 -11.51
C PHE A 343 -0.92 -4.90 -10.65
N CYS A 344 -1.57 -4.34 -9.63
CA CYS A 344 -0.93 -3.31 -8.82
C CYS A 344 -1.46 -3.21 -7.39
N GLY A 345 -0.63 -2.61 -6.53
CA GLY A 345 -1.03 -1.99 -5.27
C GLY A 345 -1.05 -0.48 -5.46
N ILE A 346 -2.06 0.18 -4.88
CA ILE A 346 -2.28 1.64 -5.00
C ILE A 346 -2.40 2.23 -3.60
N GLY A 347 -1.73 3.35 -3.36
CA GLY A 347 -1.83 4.15 -2.15
C GLY A 347 -2.09 5.62 -2.46
N ILE A 348 -2.85 6.29 -1.58
CA ILE A 348 -3.11 7.73 -1.66
C ILE A 348 -1.81 8.54 -1.76
N HIS A 349 -1.91 9.75 -2.29
CA HIS A 349 -0.79 10.65 -2.56
C HIS A 349 0.21 10.11 -3.60
N GLY A 350 -0.21 9.16 -4.45
CA GLY A 350 0.57 8.68 -5.59
C GLY A 350 1.53 7.51 -5.31
N GLN A 351 1.16 6.59 -4.42
CA GLN A 351 1.97 5.37 -4.21
C GLN A 351 1.53 4.29 -5.18
N TRP A 352 2.48 3.72 -5.93
CA TRP A 352 2.20 2.65 -6.89
C TRP A 352 3.24 1.55 -6.79
N LEU A 353 2.75 0.31 -6.69
CA LEU A 353 3.52 -0.89 -7.03
C LEU A 353 2.84 -1.51 -8.25
N TYR A 354 3.43 -1.35 -9.42
CA TYR A 354 2.88 -1.81 -10.69
C TYR A 354 3.70 -2.96 -11.24
N VAL A 355 3.03 -4.06 -11.59
CA VAL A 355 3.68 -5.25 -12.16
C VAL A 355 3.06 -5.54 -13.52
N ASN A 356 3.89 -5.53 -14.55
CA ASN A 356 3.55 -5.97 -15.89
C ASN A 356 4.20 -7.35 -16.13
N PRO A 357 3.47 -8.46 -15.94
CA PRO A 357 4.04 -9.79 -16.05
C PRO A 357 4.47 -10.12 -17.47
N LYS A 358 3.74 -9.65 -18.50
CA LYS A 358 4.06 -9.90 -19.91
C LYS A 358 5.39 -9.24 -20.33
N ALA A 359 5.64 -8.03 -19.85
CA ALA A 359 6.90 -7.33 -20.08
C ALA A 359 7.99 -7.73 -19.06
N GLU A 360 7.65 -8.53 -18.04
CA GLU A 360 8.53 -8.84 -16.91
C GLU A 360 9.04 -7.61 -16.14
N VAL A 361 8.21 -6.57 -16.04
CA VAL A 361 8.58 -5.29 -15.42
C VAL A 361 7.87 -5.10 -14.08
N VAL A 362 8.60 -4.61 -13.10
CA VAL A 362 8.07 -4.13 -11.82
C VAL A 362 8.50 -2.69 -11.60
N ILE A 363 7.55 -1.82 -11.30
CA ILE A 363 7.81 -0.40 -11.00
C ILE A 363 7.25 -0.09 -9.61
N ALA A 364 8.13 0.37 -8.72
CA ALA A 364 7.74 0.98 -7.45
C ALA A 364 7.89 2.49 -7.57
N LYS A 365 6.79 3.23 -7.42
CA LYS A 365 6.73 4.70 -7.44
C LYS A 365 6.16 5.17 -6.10
N MET A 366 6.87 6.05 -5.43
CA MET A 366 6.45 6.69 -4.18
C MET A 366 6.36 8.19 -4.39
N SER A 367 5.40 8.86 -3.78
CA SER A 367 5.08 10.26 -4.07
C SER A 367 4.51 10.99 -2.86
N SER A 368 4.59 12.31 -2.88
CA SER A 368 4.00 13.21 -1.88
C SER A 368 3.05 14.21 -2.54
N GLN A 369 2.11 13.68 -3.34
CA GLN A 369 1.11 14.51 -4.02
C GLN A 369 0.28 15.32 -3.01
N PRO A 370 -0.10 16.58 -3.33
CA PRO A 370 -0.87 17.42 -2.43
C PRO A 370 -2.21 16.81 -2.04
N GLU A 371 -2.96 16.33 -3.03
CA GLU A 371 -4.25 15.68 -2.81
C GLU A 371 -4.06 14.20 -2.50
N PRO A 372 -4.89 13.61 -1.62
CA PRO A 372 -4.84 12.18 -1.34
C PRO A 372 -5.27 11.33 -2.55
N VAL A 373 -6.23 11.83 -3.35
CA VAL A 373 -6.75 11.17 -4.54
C VAL A 373 -6.94 12.23 -5.62
N ASP A 374 -6.46 11.96 -6.83
CA ASP A 374 -6.66 12.77 -8.03
C ASP A 374 -6.90 11.81 -9.20
N ASP A 375 -8.17 11.53 -9.48
CA ASP A 375 -8.58 10.51 -10.46
C ASP A 375 -7.95 10.73 -11.84
N LYS A 376 -7.82 11.99 -12.26
CA LYS A 376 -7.23 12.33 -13.56
C LYS A 376 -5.73 12.06 -13.57
N LEU A 377 -5.03 12.42 -12.50
CA LEU A 377 -3.61 12.12 -12.37
C LEU A 377 -3.37 10.61 -12.23
N ASP A 378 -4.26 9.87 -11.57
CA ASP A 378 -4.18 8.42 -11.43
C ASP A 378 -4.33 7.70 -12.79
N GLU A 379 -5.24 8.15 -13.65
CA GLU A 379 -5.35 7.66 -15.04
C GLU A 379 -4.05 7.91 -15.83
N ASP A 380 -3.50 9.12 -15.73
CA ASP A 380 -2.22 9.51 -16.33
C ASP A 380 -1.07 8.62 -15.80
N ILE A 381 -1.02 8.34 -14.50
CA ILE A 381 0.00 7.48 -13.88
C ILE A 381 -0.12 6.04 -14.40
N VAL A 382 -1.33 5.49 -14.49
CA VAL A 382 -1.52 4.14 -15.06
C VAL A 382 -1.03 4.09 -16.50
N ALA A 383 -1.37 5.09 -17.32
CA ALA A 383 -0.90 5.18 -18.70
C ALA A 383 0.64 5.31 -18.77
N PHE A 384 1.22 6.13 -17.90
CA PHE A 384 2.68 6.29 -17.77
C PHE A 384 3.38 4.99 -17.40
N LEU A 385 2.90 4.27 -16.39
CA LEU A 385 3.50 3.02 -15.91
C LEU A 385 3.42 1.92 -16.98
N GLU A 386 2.33 1.87 -17.75
CA GLU A 386 2.20 0.95 -18.87
C GLU A 386 3.16 1.30 -20.02
N ALA A 387 3.27 2.58 -20.38
CA ALA A 387 4.20 3.04 -21.41
C ALA A 387 5.66 2.76 -21.00
N LEU A 388 6.02 3.10 -19.76
CA LEU A 388 7.35 2.89 -19.21
C LEU A 388 7.72 1.40 -19.18
N SER A 389 6.77 0.52 -18.89
CA SER A 389 6.97 -0.94 -18.95
C SER A 389 7.31 -1.44 -20.36
N GLY A 390 6.84 -0.76 -21.41
CA GLY A 390 7.16 -1.07 -22.81
C GLY A 390 8.51 -0.51 -23.30
N MET A 391 9.09 0.44 -22.56
CA MET A 391 10.37 1.08 -22.91
C MET A 391 11.60 0.32 -22.40
N VAL A 392 11.44 -0.51 -21.37
CA VAL A 392 12.55 -1.17 -20.63
C VAL A 392 12.66 -2.67 -20.86
#